data_AF-A0A2V6KTT3-F1
#
_entry.id   AF-A0A2V6KTT3-F1
#
_cell.length_a   1.000
_cell.length_b   1.000
_cell.length_c   1.000
_cell.angle_alpha   90.00
_cell.angle_beta   90.00
_cell.angle_gamma   90.00
#
_symmetry.space_group_name_H-M   'P 1'
#
loop_
_entity.id
_entity.type
_entity.pdbx_description
1 polymer ?
#
loop_
_entity_poly.entity_id
_entity_poly.type
_entity_poly.pdbx_seq_one_letter_code
_entity_poly.pdbx_strand_id
1 'polypeptide(L)' 'KGVIESTGIEVNDKTVLLSALRNFAQTDVNFVDAYHAAVAAAESIAIASFDRDFDRFAGLKRVEPQS' A
#
# COMPACT_ATOMS: atom_id res chain seq x y z
N LYS A 1 11.24 -11.30 -14.71
CA LYS A 1 10.61 -10.00 -15.03
C LYS A 1 9.17 -10.06 -14.54
N GLY A 2 8.70 -9.11 -13.73
CA GLY A 2 7.32 -9.17 -13.20
C GLY A 2 6.28 -8.92 -14.30
N VAL A 3 5.08 -9.50 -14.19
CA VAL A 3 4.01 -9.38 -15.20
C VAL A 3 3.72 -7.90 -15.54
N ILE A 4 3.64 -7.05 -14.52
CA ILE A 4 3.37 -5.59 -14.64
C ILE A 4 4.52 -4.81 -15.29
N GLU A 5 5.71 -5.42 -15.42
CA GLU A 5 6.86 -4.83 -16.10
C GLU A 5 7.02 -5.33 -17.54
N SER A 6 6.08 -6.16 -18.02
CA SER A 6 6.09 -6.69 -19.37
C SER A 6 5.69 -5.63 -20.40
N THR A 7 6.25 -5.76 -21.60
CA THR A 7 5.88 -4.90 -22.74
C THR A 7 4.40 -5.10 -23.06
N GLY A 8 3.68 -4.00 -23.30
CA GLY A 8 2.25 -4.02 -23.65
C GLY A 8 1.30 -4.08 -22.45
N ILE A 9 1.81 -4.07 -21.22
CA ILE A 9 1.00 -3.91 -20.00
C ILE A 9 1.11 -2.47 -19.52
N GLU A 10 -0.03 -1.78 -19.51
CA GLU A 10 -0.18 -0.44 -18.98
C GLU A 10 -0.97 -0.49 -17.67
N VAL A 11 -0.47 0.22 -16.66
CA VAL A 11 -1.11 0.35 -15.36
C VAL A 11 -1.00 1.79 -14.91
N ASN A 12 -2.04 2.28 -14.25
CA ASN A 12 -1.98 3.56 -13.57
C ASN A 12 -1.05 3.45 -12.36
N ASP A 13 -0.23 4.49 -12.15
CA ASP A 13 0.68 4.63 -11.01
C ASP A 13 1.48 3.36 -10.69
N LYS A 14 2.20 2.85 -11.71
CA LYS A 14 3.00 1.62 -11.66
C LYS A 14 3.86 1.49 -10.41
N THR A 15 4.46 2.58 -9.94
CA THR A 15 5.30 2.60 -8.74
C THR A 15 4.50 2.22 -7.48
N VAL A 16 3.29 2.77 -7.32
CA VAL A 16 2.38 2.45 -6.21
C VAL A 16 1.98 0.98 -6.29
N LEU A 17 1.57 0.52 -7.47
CA LEU A 17 1.13 -0.87 -7.65
C LEU A 17 2.25 -1.89 -7.34
N LEU A 18 3.47 -1.61 -7.80
CA LEU A 18 4.62 -2.46 -7.47
C LEU A 18 4.98 -2.43 -5.98
N SER A 19 4.83 -1.28 -5.32
CA SER A 19 5.02 -1.16 -3.87
C SER A 19 3.97 -1.96 -3.10
N ALA A 20 2.70 -1.83 -3.48
CA ALA A 20 1.59 -2.58 -2.90
C ALA A 20 1.79 -4.10 -3.01
N LEU A 21 2.23 -4.58 -4.18
CA LEU A 21 2.51 -6.01 -4.37
C LEU A 21 3.69 -6.51 -3.54
N ARG A 22 4.73 -5.69 -3.35
CA ARG A 22 5.85 -6.03 -2.46
C ARG A 22 5.39 -6.10 -1.00
N ASN A 23 4.61 -5.12 -0.56
CA ASN A 23 4.03 -5.10 0.78
C ASN A 23 3.13 -6.32 1.01
N PHE A 24 2.24 -6.63 0.07
CA PHE A 24 1.36 -7.79 0.13
C PHE A 24 2.12 -9.11 0.18
N ALA A 25 3.25 -9.22 -0.54
CA ALA A 25 4.10 -10.41 -0.48
C ALA A 25 4.88 -10.56 0.83
N GLN A 26 5.05 -9.47 1.60
CA GLN A 26 5.87 -9.42 2.82
C GLN A 26 5.06 -9.37 4.12
N THR A 27 3.75 -9.17 4.03
CA THR A 27 2.87 -8.97 5.18
C THR A 27 1.61 -9.83 5.05
N ASP A 28 1.02 -10.25 6.18
CA ASP A 28 -0.24 -11.00 6.20
C ASP A 28 -1.46 -10.05 6.22
N VAL A 29 -1.45 -9.05 5.35
CA VAL A 29 -2.54 -8.08 5.19
C VAL A 29 -3.22 -8.31 3.85
N ASN A 30 -4.47 -7.85 3.70
CA ASN A 30 -5.11 -7.92 2.39
C ASN A 30 -4.45 -6.95 1.41
N PHE A 31 -4.61 -7.21 0.10
CA PHE A 31 -4.00 -6.38 -0.93
C PHE A 31 -4.50 -4.92 -0.92
N VAL A 32 -5.75 -4.68 -0.50
CA VAL A 32 -6.33 -3.33 -0.45
C VAL A 32 -5.61 -2.49 0.60
N ASP A 33 -5.27 -3.04 1.76
CA ASP A 33 -4.49 -2.34 2.78
C ASP A 33 -3.05 -2.10 2.33
N ALA A 34 -2.44 -3.09 1.68
CA ALA A 34 -1.11 -2.93 1.09
C ALA A 34 -1.09 -1.82 0.02
N TYR A 35 -2.17 -1.69 -0.75
CA TYR A 35 -2.33 -0.62 -1.74
C TYR A 35 -2.51 0.76 -1.09
N HIS A 36 -3.40 0.88 -0.10
CA HIS A 36 -3.57 2.14 0.63
C HIS A 36 -2.29 2.57 1.36
N ALA A 37 -1.56 1.63 1.98
CA ALA A 37 -0.26 1.89 2.58
C ALA A 37 0.76 2.41 1.55
N ALA A 38 0.77 1.84 0.34
CA ALA A 38 1.64 2.29 -0.75
C ALA A 38 1.29 3.71 -1.24
N VAL A 39 0.00 4.02 -1.39
CA VAL A 39 -0.47 5.37 -1.73
C VAL A 39 -0.05 6.36 -0.65
N ALA A 40 -0.35 6.07 0.61
CA ALA A 40 -0.05 6.95 1.72
C ALA A 40 1.46 7.21 1.87
N ALA A 41 2.29 6.18 1.65
CA ALA A 41 3.74 6.33 1.62
C ALA A 41 4.22 7.20 0.44
N ALA A 42 3.65 7.02 -0.76
CA ALA A 42 4.01 7.81 -1.94
C ALA A 42 3.65 9.30 -1.78
N GLU A 43 2.52 9.59 -1.12
CA GLU A 43 2.04 10.94 -0.87
C GLU A 43 2.57 11.54 0.46
N SER A 44 3.29 10.75 1.26
CA SER A 44 3.77 11.15 2.59
C SER A 44 2.65 11.60 3.53
N ILE A 45 1.51 10.90 3.51
CA ILE A 45 0.33 11.18 4.33
C ILE A 45 0.05 10.07 5.34
N ALA A 46 -0.74 10.40 6.36
CA ALA A 46 -1.27 9.43 7.31
C ALA A 46 -2.53 8.74 6.76
N ILE A 47 -2.86 7.56 7.28
CA ILE A 47 -4.13 6.87 6.99
C ILE A 47 -5.07 7.02 8.19
N ALA A 48 -6.27 7.56 7.93
CA ALA A 48 -7.35 7.52 8.90
C ALA A 48 -8.09 6.17 8.80
N SER A 49 -7.96 5.31 9.81
CA SER A 49 -8.59 3.99 9.81
C SER A 49 -8.74 3.41 11.22
N PHE A 50 -9.84 2.68 11.45
CA PHE A 50 -10.02 1.84 12.63
C PHE A 50 -9.23 0.52 12.54
N ASP A 51 -8.77 0.14 11.35
CA ASP A 51 -8.03 -1.09 11.12
C ASP A 51 -6.58 -0.94 11.61
N ARG A 52 -6.23 -1.74 12.62
CA ARG A 52 -4.90 -1.72 13.25
C ARG A 52 -3.84 -2.43 12.42
N ASP A 53 -4.21 -3.14 11.36
CA ASP A 53 -3.23 -3.79 10.49
C ASP A 53 -2.34 -2.79 9.75
N PHE A 54 -2.78 -1.53 9.60
CA PHE A 54 -1.91 -0.47 9.10
C PHE A 54 -0.72 -0.15 10.01
N ASP A 55 -0.78 -0.49 11.30
CA ASP A 55 0.33 -0.31 12.25
C ASP A 55 1.51 -1.27 11.92
N ARG A 56 1.30 -2.26 11.04
CA ARG A 56 2.35 -3.20 10.58
C ARG A 56 3.25 -2.62 9.49
N PHE A 57 2.86 -1.53 8.82
CA PHE A 57 3.67 -0.92 7.76
C PHE A 57 4.66 0.09 8.36
N ALA A 58 5.95 -0.22 8.26
CA ALA A 58 7.01 0.64 8.79
C ALA A 58 6.97 2.04 8.13
N GLY A 59 7.02 3.09 8.96
CA GLY A 59 7.01 4.48 8.49
C GLY A 59 5.63 5.03 8.13
N LEU A 60 4.58 4.21 8.16
CA LEU A 60 3.21 4.65 7.97
C LEU A 60 2.60 5.08 9.32
N LYS A 61 1.96 6.24 9.35
CA LYS A 61 1.18 6.68 10.51
C LYS A 61 -0.30 6.36 10.31
N ARG A 62 -0.85 5.48 11.14
CA ARG A 62 -2.30 5.34 11.29
C ARG A 62 -2.84 6.38 12.29
N VAL A 63 -3.99 6.96 11.97
CA VAL A 63 -4.78 7.80 12.87
C VAL A 63 -6.13 7.12 13.06
N GLU A 64 -6.43 6.69 14.29
CA GLU A 64 -7.74 6.17 14.62
C GLU A 64 -8.75 7.34 14.68
N PRO A 65 -9.85 7.31 13.91
CA PRO A 65 -10.86 8.37 13.96
C PRO A 65 -11.54 8.47 15.34
N GLN A 66 -11.88 9.68 15.79
CA GLN A 66 -12.71 9.88 16.98
C GLN A 66 -14.19 9.81 16.62
N SER A 67 -14.95 9.02 17.38
CA SER A 67 -16.41 8.92 17.34
C SER A 67 -17.08 10.01 18.16
#